data_AF-A0A2N2N9A9-F1
#
_entry.id   AF-A0A2N2N9A9-F1
#
_cell.length_a   1.000
_cell.length_b   1.000
_cell.length_c   1.000
_cell.angle_alpha   90.00
_cell.angle_beta   90.00
_cell.angle_gamma   90.00
#
_symmetry.space_group_name_H-M   'P 1'
#
loop_
_entity.id
_entity.type
_entity.pdbx_description
1 polymer ?
#
loop_
_entity_poly.entity_id
_entity_poly.type
_entity_poly.pdbx_seq_one_letter_code
_entity_poly.pdbx_strand_id
1 'polypeptide(L)'
;MKQALISLFIIMIFMITACAPQTATPIPEPEIAPMIESTEIIPTHTISPTLAPLSAETEVVATETTIDLPVDYSAAVYLDDRSTPATMLYSLANAINRHEFIRAYAYWSTPFDYIGLLEAFTNNYANTSSVQLNIGEIHSENAVGTFYYSAPVIFTFTNSDAVVYRMSSCFLFRLPHPEDLGEPPIDLLHILKGGLNPVPVEINDDNALMGACNGTDYGTYAAGNPPESHNLESLTNLGPDNYIDNRSGAVEVVSSLFNAVNRKEYVRAFSYWQDATAVGSYADFAAGFADTELVTAVFGAVISDAGAGQYYYQVPVAQTVQTTSGTTQIFVGCYTLHLSNPGIQAVMPFEPLGITKGQFALVANDLDTMTLMERACK
;
A
#
# COMPACT_ATOMS: atom_id res chain seq x y z
N MET A 1 -30.82 54.77 39.24
CA MET A 1 -29.47 55.33 39.53
C MET A 1 -28.63 55.11 38.28
N LYS A 2 -28.49 56.16 37.45
CA LYS A 2 -27.22 56.84 37.06
C LYS A 2 -26.21 55.88 36.40
N GLN A 3 -26.10 55.90 35.06
CA GLN A 3 -25.13 56.70 34.24
C GLN A 3 -23.69 56.16 34.39
N ALA A 4 -22.84 55.97 33.38
CA ALA A 4 -22.69 56.54 32.03
C ALA A 4 -21.85 55.55 31.17
N LEU A 5 -22.16 55.32 29.88
CA LEU A 5 -21.55 55.95 28.69
C LEU A 5 -20.02 56.05 28.70
N ILE A 6 -19.35 55.50 27.67
CA ILE A 6 -18.47 56.20 26.72
C ILE A 6 -18.22 55.29 25.50
N SER A 7 -18.76 55.71 24.35
CA SER A 7 -18.31 55.32 23.01
C SER A 7 -16.99 56.02 22.68
N LEU A 8 -16.09 55.37 21.92
CA LEU A 8 -15.26 56.11 20.98
C LEU A 8 -15.00 55.30 19.70
N PHE A 9 -15.65 55.76 18.65
CA PHE A 9 -15.40 55.52 17.24
C PHE A 9 -14.06 56.16 16.85
N ILE A 10 -13.15 55.45 16.16
CA ILE A 10 -12.20 56.06 15.22
C ILE A 10 -12.21 55.26 13.92
N ILE A 11 -12.74 55.93 12.91
CA ILE A 11 -12.68 55.63 11.47
C ILE A 11 -11.32 56.10 10.94
N MET A 12 -10.65 55.30 10.11
CA MET A 12 -9.53 55.73 9.26
C MET A 12 -9.56 54.84 8.00
N ILE A 13 -10.34 55.22 6.98
CA ILE A 13 -9.97 55.98 5.77
C ILE A 13 -8.82 55.36 4.95
N PHE A 14 -9.24 54.66 3.88
CA PHE A 14 -8.76 54.66 2.49
C PHE A 14 -7.28 54.95 2.20
N MET A 15 -6.61 53.96 1.60
CA MET A 15 -5.69 54.17 0.47
C MET A 15 -5.96 53.09 -0.59
N ILE A 16 -6.70 53.49 -1.63
CA ILE A 16 -6.73 52.81 -2.92
C ILE A 16 -5.42 53.19 -3.63
N THR A 17 -4.56 52.22 -3.94
CA THR A 17 -3.49 52.41 -4.92
C THR A 17 -3.89 51.73 -6.21
N ALA A 18 -4.25 52.55 -7.20
CA ALA A 18 -4.51 52.14 -8.58
C ALA A 18 -3.20 51.95 -9.37
N CYS A 19 -3.20 50.88 -10.17
CA CYS A 19 -2.41 50.56 -11.36
C CYS A 19 -1.31 51.51 -11.85
N ALA A 20 -0.13 50.93 -12.12
CA ALA A 20 0.69 51.29 -13.28
C ALA A 20 0.90 50.03 -14.15
N PRO A 21 0.58 50.06 -15.45
CA PRO A 21 0.80 48.93 -16.36
C PRO A 21 2.30 48.76 -16.63
N GLN A 22 2.85 47.58 -16.30
CA GLN A 22 4.17 47.20 -16.74
C GLN A 22 4.15 46.99 -18.25
N THR A 23 4.95 47.79 -18.94
CA THR A 23 5.24 47.65 -20.37
C THR A 23 6.00 46.35 -20.55
N ALA A 24 5.39 45.37 -21.21
CA ALA A 24 6.07 44.15 -21.60
C ALA A 24 7.20 44.51 -22.58
N THR A 25 8.44 44.26 -22.16
CA THR A 25 9.58 44.16 -23.07
C THR A 25 9.35 43.03 -24.05
N PRO A 26 9.60 43.22 -25.37
CA PRO A 26 9.45 42.17 -26.36
C PRO A 26 10.43 41.02 -26.04
N ILE A 27 9.88 39.82 -25.89
CA ILE A 27 10.63 38.56 -25.86
C ILE A 27 11.27 38.41 -27.25
N PRO A 28 12.60 38.23 -27.35
CA PRO A 28 13.21 37.88 -28.63
C PRO A 28 12.68 36.53 -29.09
N GLU A 29 12.19 36.53 -30.32
CA GLU A 29 11.73 35.38 -31.09
C GLU A 29 12.74 34.22 -31.03
N PRO A 30 12.32 32.96 -30.76
CA PRO A 30 13.24 31.84 -30.78
C PRO A 30 13.75 31.66 -32.21
N GLU A 31 15.07 31.81 -32.38
CA GLU A 31 15.81 31.54 -33.60
C GLU A 31 15.56 30.09 -34.04
N ILE A 32 14.91 29.94 -35.21
CA ILE A 32 14.67 28.64 -35.85
C ILE A 32 16.03 28.10 -36.29
N ALA A 33 16.55 27.12 -35.55
CA ALA A 33 17.65 26.30 -36.03
C ALA A 33 17.20 25.52 -37.28
N PRO A 34 18.02 25.44 -38.34
CA PRO A 34 17.63 24.75 -39.56
C PRO A 34 17.44 23.25 -39.30
N MET A 35 16.33 22.77 -39.84
CA MET A 35 15.90 21.38 -39.95
C MET A 35 17.04 20.52 -40.53
N ILE A 36 17.57 19.57 -39.75
CA ILE A 36 18.47 18.55 -40.30
C ILE A 36 17.61 17.55 -41.07
N GLU A 37 17.79 17.59 -42.39
CA GLU A 37 17.28 16.65 -43.38
C GLU A 37 17.75 15.24 -43.03
N SER A 38 16.82 14.38 -42.57
CA SER A 38 17.09 12.96 -42.39
C SER A 38 16.92 12.28 -43.75
N THR A 39 18.03 11.90 -44.37
CA THR A 39 18.04 11.10 -45.59
C THR A 39 17.42 9.72 -45.32
N GLU A 40 16.29 9.47 -45.96
CA GLU A 40 15.62 8.19 -46.07
C GLU A 40 16.54 7.17 -46.78
N ILE A 41 16.75 6.00 -46.16
CA ILE A 41 17.38 4.86 -46.83
C ILE A 41 16.46 3.64 -46.64
N ILE A 42 15.82 3.21 -47.72
CA ILE A 42 15.04 1.96 -47.84
C ILE A 42 15.30 1.40 -49.26
N PRO A 43 15.36 0.09 -49.50
CA PRO A 43 16.11 -0.98 -48.86
C PRO A 43 17.00 -1.72 -49.90
N THR A 44 17.92 -2.61 -49.48
CA THR A 44 18.45 -3.64 -50.40
C THR A 44 18.04 -5.02 -49.90
N HIS A 45 17.25 -5.68 -50.73
CA HIS A 45 16.79 -7.05 -50.56
C HIS A 45 17.96 -8.01 -50.40
N THR A 46 17.99 -8.71 -49.27
CA THR A 46 18.85 -9.89 -49.10
C THR A 46 17.95 -11.08 -48.84
N ILE A 47 18.14 -12.13 -49.63
CA ILE A 47 17.27 -13.30 -49.74
C ILE A 47 17.52 -14.21 -48.53
N SER A 48 16.48 -14.46 -47.73
CA SER A 48 16.49 -15.47 -46.66
C SER A 48 16.56 -16.89 -47.24
N PRO A 49 17.40 -17.79 -46.69
CA PRO A 49 17.28 -19.21 -46.95
C PRO A 49 16.07 -19.79 -46.20
N THR A 50 15.23 -20.51 -46.93
CA THR A 50 14.11 -21.31 -46.42
C THR A 50 14.61 -22.38 -45.44
N LEU A 51 14.29 -22.24 -44.16
CA LEU A 51 14.36 -23.32 -43.18
C LEU A 51 13.01 -24.03 -43.13
N ALA A 52 13.06 -25.36 -43.23
CA ALA A 52 11.93 -26.27 -43.08
C ALA A 52 11.29 -26.13 -41.68
N PRO A 53 10.00 -26.48 -41.50
CA PRO A 53 9.28 -26.22 -40.26
C PRO A 53 9.84 -27.08 -39.13
N LEU A 54 10.39 -26.42 -38.10
CA LEU A 54 10.70 -27.06 -36.84
C LEU A 54 9.37 -27.32 -36.13
N SER A 55 9.20 -28.57 -35.71
CA SER A 55 8.04 -29.09 -34.98
C SER A 55 7.62 -28.13 -33.87
N ALA A 56 6.31 -27.87 -33.75
CA ALA A 56 5.74 -27.14 -32.63
C ALA A 56 6.12 -27.85 -31.34
N GLU A 57 7.10 -27.30 -30.62
CA GLU A 57 7.38 -27.65 -29.25
C GLU A 57 6.25 -27.01 -28.43
N THR A 58 5.39 -27.87 -27.89
CA THR A 58 4.38 -27.46 -26.92
C THR A 58 5.13 -26.80 -25.76
N GLU A 59 5.05 -25.48 -25.69
CA GLU A 59 5.48 -24.71 -24.53
C GLU A 59 4.71 -25.24 -23.34
N VAL A 60 5.41 -26.01 -22.50
CA VAL A 60 4.88 -26.47 -21.24
C VAL A 60 4.75 -25.21 -20.41
N VAL A 61 3.53 -24.68 -20.31
CA VAL A 61 3.18 -23.66 -19.33
C VAL A 61 3.67 -24.18 -18.00
N ALA A 62 4.76 -23.61 -17.50
CA ALA A 62 5.27 -23.88 -16.17
C ALA A 62 4.12 -23.47 -15.24
N THR A 63 3.42 -24.48 -14.72
CA THR A 63 2.48 -24.27 -13.64
C THR A 63 3.32 -23.72 -12.51
N GLU A 64 3.14 -22.44 -12.18
CA GLU A 64 3.71 -21.86 -10.97
C GLU A 64 3.31 -22.78 -9.83
N THR A 65 4.27 -23.56 -9.36
CA THR A 65 4.07 -24.43 -8.23
C THR A 65 4.13 -23.47 -7.06
N THR A 66 2.97 -23.00 -6.61
CA THR A 66 2.81 -22.24 -5.39
C THR A 66 3.32 -23.11 -4.24
N ILE A 67 4.60 -22.94 -3.91
CA ILE A 67 5.12 -23.50 -2.68
C ILE A 67 4.49 -22.66 -1.58
N ASP A 68 3.47 -23.24 -0.95
CA ASP A 68 2.82 -22.73 0.26
C ASP A 68 3.84 -22.79 1.42
N LEU A 69 4.80 -21.87 1.39
CA LEU A 69 5.68 -21.65 2.52
C LEU A 69 4.84 -21.00 3.62
N PRO A 70 4.90 -21.51 4.86
CA PRO A 70 4.18 -20.89 5.96
C PRO A 70 4.63 -19.44 6.12
N VAL A 71 3.67 -18.53 6.12
CA VAL A 71 3.91 -17.10 6.34
C VAL A 71 4.51 -16.92 7.74
N ASP A 72 5.71 -16.31 7.84
CA ASP A 72 6.27 -15.93 9.13
C ASP A 72 5.60 -14.64 9.61
N TYR A 73 4.83 -14.76 10.69
CA TYR A 73 4.22 -13.63 11.41
C TYR A 73 4.65 -13.62 12.88
N SER A 74 5.81 -14.21 13.19
CA SER A 74 6.42 -14.18 14.52
C SER A 74 6.86 -12.77 14.91
N ALA A 75 7.23 -12.58 16.18
CA ALA A 75 7.74 -11.29 16.66
C ALA A 75 9.07 -10.86 16.01
N ALA A 76 9.77 -11.76 15.30
CA ALA A 76 11.07 -11.48 14.70
C ALA A 76 10.99 -10.62 13.42
N VAL A 77 9.86 -10.66 12.72
CA VAL A 77 9.63 -9.93 11.47
C VAL A 77 8.62 -8.81 11.69
N TYR A 78 8.73 -7.71 10.95
CA TYR A 78 7.70 -6.68 10.90
C TYR A 78 6.80 -6.98 9.68
N LEU A 79 5.53 -7.29 9.92
CA LEU A 79 4.56 -7.63 8.88
C LEU A 79 3.35 -6.70 9.01
N ASP A 80 3.15 -5.81 8.04
CA ASP A 80 2.01 -4.89 7.94
C ASP A 80 1.47 -4.91 6.51
N ASP A 81 0.73 -5.96 6.20
CA ASP A 81 0.19 -6.24 4.89
C ASP A 81 -1.34 -6.19 4.93
N ARG A 82 -1.92 -5.33 4.10
CA ARG A 82 -3.37 -5.09 3.97
C ARG A 82 -3.88 -5.43 2.57
N SER A 83 -3.14 -6.27 1.85
CA SER A 83 -3.47 -6.66 0.50
C SER A 83 -4.69 -7.59 0.44
N THR A 84 -4.80 -8.54 1.37
CA THR A 84 -5.94 -9.46 1.48
C THR A 84 -6.37 -9.64 2.94
N PRO A 85 -7.59 -10.16 3.21
CA PRO A 85 -8.03 -10.41 4.58
C PRO A 85 -7.12 -11.37 5.34
N ALA A 86 -6.55 -12.37 4.65
CA ALA A 86 -5.60 -13.31 5.26
C ALA A 86 -4.30 -12.61 5.68
N THR A 87 -3.70 -11.80 4.79
CA THR A 87 -2.46 -11.06 5.11
C THR A 87 -2.66 -10.02 6.19
N MET A 88 -3.84 -9.42 6.24
CA MET A 88 -4.23 -8.54 7.34
C MET A 88 -4.38 -9.29 8.68
N LEU A 89 -4.90 -10.52 8.68
CA LEU A 89 -4.94 -11.36 9.88
C LEU A 89 -3.54 -11.76 10.37
N TYR A 90 -2.64 -12.15 9.46
CA TYR A 90 -1.24 -12.40 9.81
C TYR A 90 -0.58 -11.14 10.40
N SER A 91 -0.84 -9.97 9.82
CA SER A 91 -0.33 -8.68 10.30
C SER A 91 -0.89 -8.32 11.69
N LEU A 92 -2.16 -8.60 11.95
CA LEU A 92 -2.77 -8.47 13.27
C LEU A 92 -2.10 -9.38 14.31
N ALA A 93 -1.91 -10.66 13.99
CA ALA A 93 -1.20 -11.59 14.88
C ALA A 93 0.26 -11.16 15.11
N ASN A 94 0.94 -10.70 14.06
CA ASN A 94 2.28 -10.14 14.14
C ASN A 94 2.34 -8.91 15.07
N ALA A 95 1.40 -7.99 14.95
CA ALA A 95 1.33 -6.80 15.81
C ALA A 95 1.12 -7.16 17.28
N ILE A 96 0.28 -8.16 17.58
CA ILE A 96 0.11 -8.66 18.94
C ILE A 96 1.40 -9.37 19.43
N ASN A 97 2.01 -10.22 18.60
CA ASN A 97 3.27 -10.91 18.93
C ASN A 97 4.42 -9.93 19.24
N ARG A 98 4.41 -8.75 18.61
CA ARG A 98 5.41 -7.68 18.78
C ARG A 98 5.04 -6.65 19.86
N HIS A 99 3.87 -6.80 20.50
CA HIS A 99 3.29 -5.83 21.44
C HIS A 99 3.08 -4.43 20.85
N GLU A 100 2.85 -4.36 19.54
CA GLU A 100 2.59 -3.12 18.79
C GLU A 100 1.07 -2.86 18.77
N PHE A 101 0.50 -2.64 19.96
CA PHE A 101 -0.95 -2.64 20.16
C PHE A 101 -1.67 -1.50 19.47
N ILE A 102 -1.02 -0.35 19.27
CA ILE A 102 -1.59 0.76 18.48
C ILE A 102 -1.76 0.36 17.01
N ARG A 103 -0.78 -0.36 16.44
CA ARG A 103 -0.89 -0.91 15.08
C ARG A 103 -2.03 -1.93 14.99
N ALA A 104 -2.07 -2.88 15.93
CA ALA A 104 -3.16 -3.87 15.98
C ALA A 104 -4.54 -3.19 16.09
N TYR A 105 -4.68 -2.19 16.97
CA TYR A 105 -5.91 -1.44 17.19
C TYR A 105 -6.34 -0.63 15.95
N ALA A 106 -5.38 -0.12 15.19
CA ALA A 106 -5.60 0.67 13.96
C ALA A 106 -6.09 -0.14 12.76
N TYR A 107 -6.19 -1.47 12.87
CA TYR A 107 -6.78 -2.31 11.83
C TYR A 107 -8.31 -2.26 11.77
N TRP A 108 -8.97 -1.76 12.82
CA TRP A 108 -10.41 -1.52 12.81
C TRP A 108 -10.71 -0.07 12.43
N SER A 109 -11.82 0.14 11.70
CA SER A 109 -12.33 1.50 11.45
C SER A 109 -13.02 2.10 12.68
N THR A 110 -13.75 1.29 13.47
CA THR A 110 -14.37 1.69 14.74
C THR A 110 -14.00 0.74 15.88
N PRO A 111 -12.73 0.70 16.30
CA PRO A 111 -12.24 -0.30 17.27
C PRO A 111 -12.98 -0.24 18.62
N PHE A 112 -13.40 0.95 19.08
CA PHE A 112 -14.12 1.09 20.33
C PHE A 112 -15.39 0.23 20.42
N ASP A 113 -16.11 0.08 19.30
CA ASP A 113 -17.38 -0.65 19.25
C ASP A 113 -17.20 -2.18 19.37
N TYR A 114 -16.02 -2.69 19.03
CA TYR A 114 -15.75 -4.13 18.91
C TYR A 114 -14.73 -4.66 19.92
N ILE A 115 -13.68 -3.89 20.18
CA ILE A 115 -12.53 -4.30 21.02
C ILE A 115 -12.28 -3.36 22.20
N GLY A 116 -13.16 -2.37 22.41
CA GLY A 116 -13.13 -1.46 23.57
C GLY A 116 -12.04 -0.40 23.47
N LEU A 117 -11.70 0.21 24.62
CA LEU A 117 -10.66 1.25 24.70
C LEU A 117 -9.27 0.68 24.45
N LEU A 118 -8.39 1.45 23.80
CA LEU A 118 -6.99 1.06 23.54
C LEU A 118 -6.24 0.61 24.79
N GLU A 119 -6.45 1.26 25.94
CA GLU A 119 -5.83 0.88 27.22
C GLU A 119 -6.30 -0.52 27.67
N ALA A 120 -7.60 -0.79 27.58
CA ALA A 120 -8.15 -2.11 27.92
C ALA A 120 -7.63 -3.18 26.95
N PHE A 121 -7.60 -2.88 25.65
CA PHE A 121 -7.03 -3.75 24.62
C PHE A 121 -5.56 -4.08 24.93
N THR A 122 -4.74 -3.08 25.21
CA THR A 122 -3.33 -3.22 25.58
C THR A 122 -3.17 -4.12 26.80
N ASN A 123 -3.95 -3.87 27.86
CA ASN A 123 -3.89 -4.66 29.09
C ASN A 123 -4.29 -6.13 28.88
N ASN A 124 -5.25 -6.39 28.00
CA ASN A 124 -5.71 -7.76 27.70
C ASN A 124 -4.63 -8.62 27.04
N TYR A 125 -3.73 -8.03 26.25
CA TYR A 125 -2.69 -8.75 25.50
C TYR A 125 -1.27 -8.54 26.03
N ALA A 126 -1.09 -7.77 27.12
CA ALA A 126 0.22 -7.45 27.68
C ALA A 126 1.06 -8.70 28.07
N ASN A 127 0.40 -9.79 28.45
CA ASN A 127 1.06 -11.04 28.83
C ASN A 127 1.17 -12.07 27.69
N THR A 128 0.66 -11.75 26.49
CA THR A 128 0.71 -12.65 25.35
C THR A 128 2.15 -12.82 24.88
N SER A 129 2.61 -14.07 24.80
CA SER A 129 3.94 -14.44 24.28
C SER A 129 3.89 -14.82 22.79
N SER A 130 2.82 -15.49 22.37
CA SER A 130 2.61 -15.81 20.96
C SER A 130 1.15 -15.99 20.62
N VAL A 131 0.82 -15.71 19.37
CA VAL A 131 -0.46 -15.91 18.72
C VAL A 131 -0.23 -16.76 17.48
N GLN A 132 -1.00 -17.84 17.34
CA GLN A 132 -1.07 -18.67 16.14
C GLN A 132 -2.46 -18.56 15.53
N LEU A 133 -2.54 -18.60 14.20
CA LEU A 133 -3.79 -18.50 13.47
C LEU A 133 -4.18 -19.83 12.84
N ASN A 134 -5.47 -20.11 12.87
CA ASN A 134 -6.12 -21.09 12.00
C ASN A 134 -7.26 -20.35 11.27
N ILE A 135 -7.05 -20.05 10.00
CA ILE A 135 -7.97 -19.27 9.16
C ILE A 135 -8.81 -20.24 8.32
N GLY A 136 -10.13 -20.16 8.45
CA GLY A 136 -11.06 -20.92 7.62
C GLY A 136 -11.26 -20.27 6.25
N GLU A 137 -12.20 -20.78 5.46
CA GLU A 137 -12.47 -20.22 4.12
C GLU A 137 -12.90 -18.76 4.19
N ILE A 138 -12.21 -17.90 3.44
CA ILE A 138 -12.53 -16.48 3.31
C ILE A 138 -13.44 -16.30 2.10
N HIS A 139 -14.58 -15.67 2.30
CA HIS A 139 -15.54 -15.41 1.22
C HIS A 139 -15.68 -13.91 0.96
N SER A 140 -15.75 -13.55 -0.32
CA SER A 140 -15.97 -12.19 -0.79
C SER A 140 -17.38 -11.98 -1.34
N GLU A 141 -17.94 -10.81 -1.04
CA GLU A 141 -19.16 -10.28 -1.63
C GLU A 141 -18.86 -8.90 -2.23
N ASN A 142 -19.16 -8.73 -3.51
CA ASN A 142 -19.08 -7.42 -4.15
C ASN A 142 -20.41 -6.69 -3.99
N ALA A 143 -20.39 -5.53 -3.35
CA ALA A 143 -21.52 -4.63 -3.22
C ALA A 143 -21.23 -3.32 -3.99
N VAL A 144 -22.27 -2.51 -4.20
CA VAL A 144 -22.10 -1.23 -4.88
C VAL A 144 -21.10 -0.36 -4.10
N GLY A 145 -19.94 -0.11 -4.70
CA GLY A 145 -18.88 0.75 -4.18
C GLY A 145 -17.95 0.13 -3.13
N THR A 146 -18.05 -1.17 -2.86
CA THR A 146 -17.19 -1.81 -1.86
C THR A 146 -17.18 -3.34 -1.99
N PHE A 147 -16.03 -3.93 -1.70
CA PHE A 147 -15.92 -5.36 -1.41
C PHE A 147 -16.07 -5.59 0.08
N TYR A 148 -16.82 -6.62 0.44
CA TYR A 148 -16.86 -7.18 1.79
C TYR A 148 -16.23 -8.56 1.80
N TYR A 149 -15.50 -8.88 2.87
CA TYR A 149 -14.95 -10.20 3.08
C TYR A 149 -15.34 -10.72 4.45
N SER A 150 -15.78 -11.98 4.52
CA SER A 150 -16.00 -12.69 5.78
C SER A 150 -14.88 -13.70 5.98
N ALA A 151 -14.20 -13.64 7.12
CA ALA A 151 -13.13 -14.57 7.47
C ALA A 151 -13.38 -15.19 8.86
N PRO A 152 -13.74 -16.49 8.93
CA PRO A 152 -13.71 -17.23 10.17
C PRO A 152 -12.26 -17.53 10.55
N VAL A 153 -11.90 -17.27 11.80
CA VAL A 153 -10.53 -17.48 12.28
C VAL A 153 -10.54 -17.92 13.74
N ILE A 154 -9.59 -18.79 14.09
CA ILE A 154 -9.23 -19.13 15.46
C ILE A 154 -7.84 -18.57 15.75
N PHE A 155 -7.74 -17.85 16.86
CA PHE A 155 -6.50 -17.43 17.48
C PHE A 155 -6.18 -18.38 18.62
N THR A 156 -4.99 -18.98 18.60
CA THR A 156 -4.42 -19.70 19.73
C THR A 156 -3.40 -18.79 20.41
N PHE A 157 -3.76 -18.29 21.59
CA PHE A 157 -2.90 -17.45 22.41
C PHE A 157 -2.10 -18.32 23.37
N THR A 158 -0.82 -17.98 23.53
CA THR A 158 0.05 -18.50 24.58
C THR A 158 0.54 -17.32 25.41
N ASN A 159 0.29 -17.35 26.71
CA ASN A 159 0.75 -16.33 27.65
C ASN A 159 2.16 -16.63 28.16
N SER A 160 2.78 -15.65 28.83
CA SER A 160 4.12 -15.74 29.42
C SER A 160 4.25 -16.77 30.54
N ASP A 161 3.12 -17.17 31.16
CA ASP A 161 3.01 -18.28 32.10
C ASP A 161 2.76 -19.64 31.42
N ALA A 162 2.87 -19.69 30.09
CA ALA A 162 2.59 -20.83 29.22
C ALA A 162 1.12 -21.31 29.22
N VAL A 163 0.18 -20.51 29.75
CA VAL A 163 -1.25 -20.80 29.60
C VAL A 163 -1.65 -20.60 28.15
N VAL A 164 -2.33 -21.62 27.59
CA VAL A 164 -2.84 -21.61 26.22
C VAL A 164 -4.36 -21.51 26.24
N TYR A 165 -4.91 -20.61 25.44
CA TYR A 165 -6.36 -20.49 25.24
C TYR A 165 -6.67 -20.13 23.79
N ARG A 166 -7.87 -20.50 23.33
CA ARG A 166 -8.33 -20.28 21.96
C ARG A 166 -9.49 -19.30 21.94
N MET A 167 -9.48 -18.42 20.95
CA MET A 167 -10.58 -17.51 20.66
C MET A 167 -10.96 -17.62 19.18
N SER A 168 -12.24 -17.61 18.86
CA SER A 168 -12.74 -17.56 17.49
C SER A 168 -13.36 -16.20 17.18
N SER A 169 -13.34 -15.83 15.90
CA SER A 169 -14.03 -14.66 15.38
C SER A 169 -14.52 -14.95 13.96
N CYS A 170 -15.55 -14.25 13.54
CA CYS A 170 -15.86 -14.04 12.14
C CYS A 170 -15.66 -12.55 11.86
N PHE A 171 -14.55 -12.22 11.21
CA PHE A 171 -14.27 -10.83 10.86
C PHE A 171 -14.99 -10.45 9.57
N LEU A 172 -15.59 -9.27 9.56
CA LEU A 172 -16.01 -8.59 8.36
C LEU A 172 -14.96 -7.56 7.98
N PHE A 173 -14.34 -7.74 6.83
CA PHE A 173 -13.47 -6.75 6.23
C PHE A 173 -14.24 -5.94 5.21
N ARG A 174 -13.81 -4.70 5.02
CA ARG A 174 -14.31 -3.82 3.97
C ARG A 174 -13.13 -3.25 3.19
N LEU A 175 -13.21 -3.34 1.87
CA LEU A 175 -12.33 -2.63 0.94
C LEU A 175 -13.21 -1.74 0.05
N PRO A 176 -13.25 -0.42 0.28
CA PRO A 176 -13.95 0.50 -0.60
C PRO A 176 -13.40 0.42 -2.03
N HIS A 177 -14.27 0.59 -3.02
CA HIS A 177 -13.80 0.68 -4.39
C HIS A 177 -12.93 1.93 -4.59
N PRO A 178 -11.90 1.88 -5.45
CA PRO A 178 -11.01 3.01 -5.65
C PRO A 178 -11.72 4.29 -6.11
N GLU A 179 -12.78 4.19 -6.91
CA GLU A 179 -13.57 5.32 -7.39
C GLU A 179 -14.36 6.05 -6.29
N ASP A 180 -14.57 5.40 -5.14
CA ASP A 180 -15.31 5.95 -4.00
C ASP A 180 -14.39 6.48 -2.90
N LEU A 181 -13.07 6.41 -3.08
CA LEU A 181 -12.10 6.97 -2.15
C LEU A 181 -12.06 8.50 -2.28
N GLY A 182 -12.24 9.21 -1.15
CA GLY A 182 -12.02 10.65 -1.05
C GLY A 182 -10.52 11.01 -0.96
N GLU A 183 -10.20 12.31 -0.91
CA GLU A 183 -8.82 12.73 -0.62
C GLU A 183 -8.34 12.19 0.74
N PRO A 184 -7.05 11.83 0.90
CA PRO A 184 -6.55 11.26 2.15
C PRO A 184 -6.79 12.15 3.38
N PRO A 185 -6.91 11.56 4.59
CA PRO A 185 -6.66 10.14 4.90
C PRO A 185 -7.75 9.20 4.37
N ILE A 186 -7.33 8.01 3.91
CA ILE A 186 -8.21 6.97 3.39
C ILE A 186 -8.13 5.71 4.26
N ASP A 187 -9.24 5.00 4.36
CA ASP A 187 -9.29 3.64 4.89
C ASP A 187 -9.33 2.65 3.73
N LEU A 188 -8.23 1.93 3.52
CA LEU A 188 -8.15 0.80 2.58
C LEU A 188 -8.78 -0.45 3.21
N LEU A 189 -8.26 -1.65 2.95
CA LEU A 189 -8.74 -2.86 3.61
C LEU A 189 -8.63 -2.70 5.13
N HIS A 190 -9.77 -2.80 5.82
CA HIS A 190 -9.86 -2.70 7.27
C HIS A 190 -10.88 -3.69 7.83
N ILE A 191 -10.74 -3.99 9.11
CA ILE A 191 -11.73 -4.75 9.87
C ILE A 191 -12.90 -3.80 10.16
N LEU A 192 -14.03 -4.06 9.53
CA LEU A 192 -15.26 -3.32 9.77
C LEU A 192 -15.99 -3.82 11.01
N LYS A 193 -16.03 -5.15 11.21
CA LYS A 193 -16.68 -5.78 12.35
C LYS A 193 -15.92 -7.03 12.79
N GLY A 194 -16.02 -7.35 14.07
CA GLY A 194 -15.62 -8.64 14.62
C GLY A 194 -14.96 -8.52 15.98
N GLY A 195 -15.34 -9.41 16.88
CA GLY A 195 -14.82 -9.52 18.25
C GLY A 195 -14.50 -10.97 18.56
N LEU A 196 -13.68 -11.18 19.58
CA LEU A 196 -13.20 -12.51 19.95
C LEU A 196 -14.18 -13.21 20.91
N ASN A 197 -14.50 -14.46 20.60
CA ASN A 197 -15.31 -15.36 21.44
C ASN A 197 -14.45 -16.52 21.94
N PRO A 198 -14.54 -16.94 23.21
CA PRO A 198 -13.76 -18.06 23.71
C PRO A 198 -14.18 -19.37 23.04
N VAL A 199 -13.20 -20.19 22.63
CA VAL A 199 -13.43 -21.55 22.12
C VAL A 199 -13.26 -22.55 23.26
N PRO A 200 -14.34 -23.24 23.69
CA PRO A 200 -14.24 -24.25 24.73
C PRO A 200 -13.27 -25.39 24.36
N VAL A 201 -12.64 -26.00 25.35
CA VAL A 201 -11.58 -27.02 25.15
C VAL A 201 -12.10 -28.27 24.44
N GLU A 202 -13.38 -28.57 24.58
CA GLU A 202 -14.07 -29.71 23.96
C GLU A 202 -14.40 -29.51 22.47
N ILE A 203 -14.34 -28.28 21.97
CA ILE A 203 -14.64 -27.97 20.57
C ILE A 203 -13.35 -27.99 19.77
N ASN A 204 -13.24 -28.87 18.78
CA ASN A 204 -12.10 -28.88 17.86
C ASN A 204 -12.15 -27.67 16.90
N ASP A 205 -11.02 -27.40 16.24
CA ASP A 205 -10.90 -26.22 15.38
C ASP A 205 -11.89 -26.24 14.20
N ASP A 206 -12.11 -27.40 13.58
CA ASP A 206 -13.06 -27.53 12.47
C ASP A 206 -14.48 -27.11 12.87
N ASN A 207 -14.98 -27.60 14.01
CA ASN A 207 -16.30 -27.22 14.52
C ASN A 207 -16.35 -25.76 14.97
N ALA A 208 -15.27 -25.26 15.56
CA ALA A 208 -15.19 -23.86 15.96
C ALA A 208 -15.18 -22.91 14.75
N LEU A 209 -14.49 -23.26 13.66
CA LEU A 209 -14.49 -22.50 12.41
C LEU A 209 -15.85 -22.54 11.71
N MET A 210 -16.45 -23.74 11.58
CA MET A 210 -17.82 -23.87 11.02
C MET A 210 -18.85 -23.05 11.80
N GLY A 211 -18.66 -22.91 13.11
CA GLY A 211 -19.52 -22.13 13.99
C GLY A 211 -19.19 -20.64 14.07
N ALA A 212 -18.00 -20.21 13.63
CA ALA A 212 -17.47 -18.88 13.93
C ALA A 212 -18.34 -17.74 13.39
N CYS A 213 -18.93 -17.93 12.21
CA CYS A 213 -19.79 -16.93 11.57
C CYS A 213 -21.28 -17.06 11.90
N ASN A 214 -21.69 -18.09 12.66
CA ASN A 214 -23.09 -18.31 12.99
C ASN A 214 -23.66 -17.19 13.86
N GLY A 215 -24.84 -16.68 13.46
CA GLY A 215 -25.55 -15.64 14.20
C GLY A 215 -25.00 -14.22 14.01
N THR A 216 -24.00 -14.03 13.16
CA THR A 216 -23.60 -12.69 12.69
C THR A 216 -24.57 -12.19 11.62
N ASP A 217 -24.74 -10.87 11.53
CA ASP A 217 -25.55 -10.21 10.49
C ASP A 217 -24.83 -10.11 9.13
N TYR A 218 -23.60 -10.62 9.03
CA TYR A 218 -22.70 -10.49 7.88
C TYR A 218 -21.91 -11.77 7.54
N GLY A 219 -22.28 -12.90 8.14
CA GLY A 219 -21.53 -14.17 8.04
C GLY A 219 -22.23 -15.26 7.25
N THR A 220 -23.04 -14.91 6.24
CA THR A 220 -23.65 -15.93 5.38
C THR A 220 -23.22 -15.74 3.94
N TYR A 221 -22.34 -16.64 3.50
CA TYR A 221 -22.32 -17.29 2.19
C TYR A 221 -23.14 -16.59 1.09
N ALA A 222 -22.45 -16.09 0.07
CA ALA A 222 -22.99 -16.06 -1.27
C ALA A 222 -22.39 -17.27 -2.01
N ALA A 223 -23.23 -18.23 -2.41
CA ALA A 223 -22.80 -19.34 -3.26
C ALA A 223 -22.21 -18.79 -4.56
N GLY A 224 -21.00 -19.23 -4.92
CA GLY A 224 -20.51 -19.14 -6.30
C GLY A 224 -19.13 -18.52 -6.48
N ASN A 225 -18.59 -17.82 -5.49
CA ASN A 225 -17.22 -17.28 -5.55
C ASN A 225 -16.23 -18.27 -4.94
N PRO A 226 -15.06 -18.50 -5.57
CA PRO A 226 -13.99 -19.27 -4.95
C PRO A 226 -13.51 -18.57 -3.66
N PRO A 227 -13.02 -19.31 -2.67
CA PRO A 227 -12.43 -18.71 -1.49
C PRO A 227 -11.19 -17.89 -1.85
N GLU A 228 -10.97 -16.81 -1.12
CA GLU A 228 -9.78 -15.97 -1.29
C GLU A 228 -8.52 -16.72 -0.85
N SER A 229 -7.39 -16.40 -1.47
CA SER A 229 -6.11 -17.01 -1.11
C SER A 229 -5.67 -16.61 0.29
N HIS A 230 -4.93 -17.50 0.95
CA HIS A 230 -4.24 -17.21 2.22
C HIS A 230 -2.76 -16.87 2.01
N ASN A 231 -2.28 -16.85 0.77
CA ASN A 231 -0.88 -16.62 0.45
C ASN A 231 -0.54 -15.12 0.45
N LEU A 232 0.75 -14.81 0.65
CA LEU A 232 1.27 -13.46 0.37
C LEU A 232 1.23 -13.18 -1.13
N GLU A 233 1.01 -11.92 -1.48
CA GLU A 233 0.95 -11.44 -2.85
C GLU A 233 2.35 -11.43 -3.48
N SER A 234 2.41 -11.71 -4.79
CA SER A 234 3.69 -11.69 -5.50
C SER A 234 4.11 -10.25 -5.82
N LEU A 235 5.29 -9.83 -5.35
CA LEU A 235 5.85 -8.53 -5.72
C LEU A 235 6.48 -8.52 -7.12
N THR A 236 6.56 -9.66 -7.81
CA THR A 236 7.07 -9.72 -9.19
C THR A 236 6.06 -9.23 -10.22
N ASN A 237 4.76 -9.30 -9.90
CA ASN A 237 3.68 -8.78 -10.73
C ASN A 237 3.10 -7.50 -10.10
N LEU A 238 3.50 -6.34 -10.60
CA LEU A 238 2.95 -5.04 -10.19
C LEU A 238 1.71 -4.64 -11.01
N GLY A 239 1.21 -5.53 -11.87
CA GLY A 239 0.09 -5.31 -12.77
C GLY A 239 -1.25 -5.11 -12.05
N PRO A 240 -2.29 -4.68 -12.79
CA PRO A 240 -3.55 -4.29 -12.20
C PRO A 240 -4.40 -5.44 -11.67
N ASP A 241 -4.07 -6.70 -11.98
CA ASP A 241 -4.77 -7.90 -11.51
C ASP A 241 -4.35 -8.36 -10.11
N ASN A 242 -3.20 -7.88 -9.62
CA ASN A 242 -2.64 -8.23 -8.32
C ASN A 242 -2.77 -7.04 -7.37
N TYR A 243 -3.77 -6.99 -6.49
CA TYR A 243 -3.87 -5.89 -5.52
C TYR A 243 -2.81 -6.05 -4.43
N ILE A 244 -1.90 -5.07 -4.30
CA ILE A 244 -0.83 -5.11 -3.29
C ILE A 244 -0.86 -3.85 -2.43
N ASP A 245 -1.18 -4.00 -1.15
CA ASP A 245 -1.07 -2.97 -0.12
C ASP A 245 -0.19 -3.44 1.05
N ASN A 246 1.09 -3.65 0.77
CA ASN A 246 2.06 -4.21 1.70
C ASN A 246 3.02 -3.13 2.20
N ARG A 247 2.98 -2.87 3.52
CA ARG A 247 3.83 -1.89 4.22
C ARG A 247 4.86 -2.55 5.13
N SER A 248 5.13 -3.84 4.93
CA SER A 248 6.04 -4.65 5.76
C SER A 248 7.51 -4.30 5.55
N GLY A 249 7.85 -3.69 4.42
CA GLY A 249 9.23 -3.33 4.10
C GLY A 249 9.33 -2.29 2.99
N ALA A 250 10.56 -1.86 2.73
CA ALA A 250 10.81 -0.71 1.87
C ALA A 250 10.54 -1.01 0.38
N VAL A 251 10.84 -2.23 -0.07
CA VAL A 251 10.55 -2.68 -1.44
C VAL A 251 9.05 -2.93 -1.61
N GLU A 252 8.40 -3.46 -0.58
CA GLU A 252 6.97 -3.73 -0.49
C GLU A 252 6.18 -2.44 -0.68
N VAL A 253 6.50 -1.37 0.08
CA VAL A 253 5.81 -0.08 -0.03
C VAL A 253 5.96 0.53 -1.44
N VAL A 254 7.16 0.48 -2.02
CA VAL A 254 7.39 1.04 -3.37
C VAL A 254 6.72 0.18 -4.44
N SER A 255 6.69 -1.15 -4.26
CA SER A 255 5.93 -2.06 -5.11
C SER A 255 4.43 -1.75 -5.05
N SER A 256 3.89 -1.53 -3.86
CA SER A 256 2.51 -1.12 -3.64
C SER A 256 2.17 0.23 -4.26
N LEU A 257 3.10 1.20 -4.21
CA LEU A 257 2.95 2.48 -4.92
C LEU A 257 2.79 2.26 -6.43
N PHE A 258 3.69 1.51 -7.06
CA PHE A 258 3.63 1.25 -8.51
C PHE A 258 2.41 0.43 -8.89
N ASN A 259 2.02 -0.53 -8.05
CA ASN A 259 0.78 -1.27 -8.23
C ASN A 259 -0.45 -0.35 -8.20
N ALA A 260 -0.53 0.58 -7.25
CA ALA A 260 -1.60 1.57 -7.18
C ALA A 260 -1.64 2.46 -8.43
N VAL A 261 -0.48 2.91 -8.92
CA VAL A 261 -0.38 3.69 -10.19
C VAL A 261 -0.86 2.87 -11.39
N ASN A 262 -0.46 1.60 -11.49
CA ASN A 262 -0.88 0.70 -12.58
C ASN A 262 -2.39 0.46 -12.56
N ARG A 263 -2.98 0.42 -11.37
CA ARG A 263 -4.42 0.29 -11.15
C ARG A 263 -5.19 1.61 -11.27
N LYS A 264 -4.50 2.74 -11.52
CA LYS A 264 -5.06 4.11 -11.56
C LYS A 264 -5.69 4.55 -10.23
N GLU A 265 -5.27 3.93 -9.13
CA GLU A 265 -5.76 4.20 -7.78
C GLU A 265 -4.91 5.32 -7.14
N TYR A 266 -4.93 6.51 -7.73
CA TYR A 266 -3.99 7.58 -7.38
C TYR A 266 -4.13 8.08 -5.95
N VAL A 267 -5.32 8.00 -5.37
CA VAL A 267 -5.54 8.29 -3.95
C VAL A 267 -4.74 7.33 -3.06
N ARG A 268 -4.74 6.03 -3.39
CA ARG A 268 -3.92 5.02 -2.71
C ARG A 268 -2.43 5.23 -2.96
N ALA A 269 -2.06 5.53 -4.20
CA ALA A 269 -0.66 5.85 -4.54
C ALA A 269 -0.15 7.05 -3.72
N PHE A 270 -0.97 8.09 -3.56
CA PHE A 270 -0.65 9.27 -2.77
C PHE A 270 -0.53 8.96 -1.27
N SER A 271 -1.33 8.02 -0.74
CA SER A 271 -1.31 7.69 0.69
C SER A 271 -0.05 6.94 1.16
N TYR A 272 0.80 6.45 0.26
CA TYR A 272 2.12 5.91 0.61
C TYR A 272 3.14 7.00 0.98
N TRP A 273 2.85 8.27 0.68
CA TRP A 273 3.71 9.39 1.03
C TRP A 273 3.35 9.93 2.42
N GLN A 274 4.30 9.90 3.36
CA GLN A 274 4.12 10.46 4.70
C GLN A 274 4.08 11.99 4.69
N ASP A 275 4.81 12.61 3.75
CA ASP A 275 4.86 14.04 3.58
C ASP A 275 4.38 14.42 2.18
N ALA A 276 3.15 14.93 2.10
CA ALA A 276 2.55 15.41 0.85
C ALA A 276 3.39 16.51 0.18
N THR A 277 4.18 17.29 0.92
CA THR A 277 5.02 18.34 0.34
C THR A 277 6.14 17.77 -0.55
N ALA A 278 6.49 16.49 -0.39
CA ALA A 278 7.45 15.80 -1.23
C ALA A 278 6.94 15.55 -2.65
N VAL A 279 5.62 15.53 -2.85
CA VAL A 279 4.96 15.23 -4.14
C VAL A 279 3.99 16.30 -4.64
N GLY A 280 3.76 17.35 -3.85
CA GLY A 280 2.85 18.44 -4.23
C GLY A 280 1.39 18.15 -3.88
N SER A 281 0.47 18.87 -4.53
CA SER A 281 -0.97 18.64 -4.32
C SER A 281 -1.39 17.29 -4.89
N TYR A 282 -2.48 16.71 -4.35
CA TYR A 282 -3.05 15.48 -4.92
C TYR A 282 -3.38 15.63 -6.41
N ALA A 283 -3.93 16.78 -6.81
CA ALA A 283 -4.25 17.06 -8.20
C ALA A 283 -3.02 17.04 -9.11
N ASP A 284 -1.91 17.67 -8.68
CA ASP A 284 -0.66 17.67 -9.45
C ASP A 284 -0.03 16.27 -9.51
N PHE A 285 -0.07 15.54 -8.38
CA PHE A 285 0.42 14.17 -8.30
C PHE A 285 -0.33 13.24 -9.26
N ALA A 286 -1.68 13.25 -9.22
CA ALA A 286 -2.50 12.43 -10.10
C ALA A 286 -2.31 12.81 -11.58
N ALA A 287 -2.21 14.11 -11.88
CA ALA A 287 -1.94 14.59 -13.24
C ALA A 287 -0.58 14.14 -13.77
N GLY A 288 0.44 14.00 -12.90
CA GLY A 288 1.76 13.52 -13.25
C GLY A 288 1.78 12.08 -13.81
N PHE A 289 0.76 11.28 -13.52
CA PHE A 289 0.62 9.91 -14.02
C PHE A 289 -0.39 9.77 -15.17
N ALA A 290 -0.97 10.86 -15.67
CA ALA A 290 -2.03 10.80 -16.69
C ALA A 290 -1.63 10.04 -17.97
N ASP A 291 -0.36 10.15 -18.37
CA ASP A 291 0.19 9.48 -19.56
C ASP A 291 0.82 8.11 -19.25
N THR A 292 0.76 7.63 -18.00
CA THR A 292 1.34 6.35 -17.59
C THR A 292 0.36 5.21 -17.85
N GLU A 293 0.76 4.22 -18.64
CA GLU A 293 -0.01 2.98 -18.83
C GLU A 293 0.41 1.94 -17.78
N LEU A 294 1.69 1.61 -17.75
CA LEU A 294 2.26 0.57 -16.90
C LEU A 294 3.65 0.98 -16.38
N VAL A 295 3.91 0.67 -15.12
CA VAL A 295 5.21 0.79 -14.45
C VAL A 295 5.67 -0.60 -14.04
N THR A 296 6.87 -0.97 -14.46
CA THR A 296 7.62 -2.11 -13.91
C THR A 296 8.88 -1.61 -13.22
N ALA A 297 9.41 -2.37 -12.27
CA ALA A 297 10.55 -1.93 -11.46
C ALA A 297 11.55 -3.06 -11.21
N VAL A 298 12.82 -2.67 -11.18
CA VAL A 298 13.91 -3.47 -10.62
C VAL A 298 14.48 -2.71 -9.43
N PHE A 299 14.66 -3.42 -8.32
CA PHE A 299 15.15 -2.85 -7.07
C PHE A 299 16.63 -3.18 -6.88
N GLY A 300 17.40 -2.19 -6.45
CA GLY A 300 18.76 -2.37 -5.98
C GLY A 300 18.82 -2.85 -4.52
N ALA A 301 20.04 -2.98 -3.99
CA ALA A 301 20.24 -3.32 -2.59
C ALA A 301 19.69 -2.19 -1.69
N VAL A 302 18.76 -2.54 -0.80
CA VAL A 302 18.19 -1.61 0.19
C VAL A 302 19.26 -1.25 1.21
N ILE A 303 19.39 0.05 1.48
CA ILE A 303 20.24 0.57 2.54
C ILE A 303 19.33 0.91 3.71
N SER A 304 19.55 0.31 4.88
CA SER A 304 18.82 0.61 6.10
C SER A 304 19.70 1.33 7.12
N ASP A 305 19.11 2.29 7.81
CA ASP A 305 19.71 2.96 8.97
C ASP A 305 18.69 3.03 10.09
N ALA A 306 19.11 2.66 11.30
CA ALA A 306 18.26 2.62 12.48
C ALA A 306 18.90 3.47 13.58
N GLY A 307 18.18 4.48 14.06
CA GLY A 307 18.70 5.43 15.05
C GLY A 307 17.59 6.09 15.86
N ALA A 308 17.80 6.20 17.18
CA ALA A 308 16.92 6.92 18.10
C ALA A 308 15.41 6.58 18.00
N GLY A 309 15.09 5.30 17.76
CA GLY A 309 13.70 4.86 17.61
C GLY A 309 13.09 5.12 16.23
N GLN A 310 13.90 5.51 15.25
CA GLN A 310 13.49 5.67 13.85
C GLN A 310 14.20 4.65 12.98
N TYR A 311 13.50 4.20 11.93
CA TYR A 311 14.06 3.38 10.87
C TYR A 311 13.96 4.14 9.54
N TYR A 312 15.09 4.31 8.87
CA TYR A 312 15.17 4.90 7.54
C TYR A 312 15.64 3.86 6.54
N TYR A 313 15.06 3.91 5.34
CA TYR A 313 15.42 3.04 4.24
C TYR A 313 15.67 3.87 2.99
N GLN A 314 16.69 3.49 2.23
CA GLN A 314 16.92 4.00 0.89
C GLN A 314 16.82 2.84 -0.10
N VAL A 315 15.97 3.01 -1.10
CA VAL A 315 15.65 1.99 -2.09
C VAL A 315 16.08 2.50 -3.46
N PRO A 316 17.21 2.04 -4.00
CA PRO A 316 17.56 2.27 -5.39
C PRO A 316 16.55 1.57 -6.30
N VAL A 317 16.04 2.27 -7.30
CA VAL A 317 15.03 1.75 -8.24
C VAL A 317 15.36 2.15 -9.66
N ALA A 318 15.24 1.20 -10.57
CA ALA A 318 15.09 1.44 -12.00
C ALA A 318 13.63 1.12 -12.37
N GLN A 319 12.86 2.15 -12.71
CA GLN A 319 11.47 2.01 -13.13
C GLN A 319 11.36 2.18 -14.65
N THR A 320 10.69 1.24 -15.30
CA THR A 320 10.35 1.30 -16.71
C THR A 320 8.89 1.70 -16.83
N VAL A 321 8.65 2.86 -17.42
CA VAL A 321 7.33 3.44 -17.63
C VAL A 321 6.94 3.26 -19.09
N GLN A 322 5.88 2.51 -19.33
CA GLN A 322 5.19 2.49 -20.62
C GLN A 322 4.13 3.59 -20.60
N THR A 323 4.15 4.46 -21.59
CA THR A 323 3.14 5.52 -21.74
C THR A 323 1.90 5.01 -22.46
N THR A 324 0.80 5.75 -22.36
CA THR A 324 -0.44 5.49 -23.12
C THR A 324 -0.24 5.56 -24.64
N SER A 325 0.81 6.24 -25.12
CA SER A 325 1.23 6.25 -26.53
C SER A 325 2.09 5.05 -26.95
N GLY A 326 2.41 4.15 -26.01
CA GLY A 326 3.28 2.98 -26.22
C GLY A 326 4.78 3.28 -26.14
N THR A 327 5.18 4.51 -25.79
CA THR A 327 6.60 4.87 -25.61
C THR A 327 7.12 4.29 -24.30
N THR A 328 8.37 3.80 -24.30
CA THR A 328 9.04 3.34 -23.08
C THR A 328 10.04 4.37 -22.60
N GLN A 329 10.00 4.70 -21.31
CA GLN A 329 10.94 5.57 -20.63
C GLN A 329 11.50 4.86 -19.40
N ILE A 330 12.81 4.95 -19.19
CA ILE A 330 13.45 4.39 -17.99
C ILE A 330 13.87 5.54 -17.07
N PHE A 331 13.47 5.45 -15.81
CA PHE A 331 13.93 6.34 -14.76
C PHE A 331 14.75 5.55 -13.75
N VAL A 332 15.91 6.09 -13.36
CA VAL A 332 16.72 5.51 -12.28
C VAL A 332 16.85 6.52 -11.17
N GLY A 333 16.68 6.06 -9.94
CA GLY A 333 16.61 6.94 -8.79
C GLY A 333 16.56 6.20 -7.46
N CYS A 334 16.18 6.95 -6.43
CA CYS A 334 16.13 6.45 -5.06
C CYS A 334 14.88 6.96 -4.34
N TYR A 335 14.18 6.05 -3.66
CA TYR A 335 13.21 6.40 -2.64
C TYR A 335 13.87 6.43 -1.27
N THR A 336 13.47 7.37 -0.43
CA THR A 336 13.72 7.35 1.02
C THR A 336 12.41 7.08 1.74
N LEU A 337 12.43 6.11 2.64
CA LEU A 337 11.30 5.75 3.47
C LEU A 337 11.66 5.88 4.94
N HIS A 338 10.62 6.04 5.76
CA HIS A 338 10.75 6.22 7.19
C HIS A 338 9.66 5.45 7.94
N LEU A 339 10.03 4.84 9.05
CA LEU A 339 9.13 4.24 10.01
C LEU A 339 9.56 4.63 11.43
N SER A 340 8.69 5.31 12.16
CA SER A 340 8.84 5.47 13.60
C SER A 340 8.68 4.11 14.28
N ASN A 341 9.54 3.77 15.24
CA ASN A 341 9.53 2.46 15.87
C ASN A 341 8.12 2.10 16.34
N PRO A 342 7.48 1.06 15.76
CA PRO A 342 6.07 0.78 15.99
C PRO A 342 5.74 0.53 17.46
N GLY A 343 6.68 -0.04 18.22
CA GLY A 343 6.50 -0.34 19.64
C GLY A 343 6.51 0.88 20.57
N ILE A 344 6.86 2.07 20.07
CA ILE A 344 6.87 3.32 20.85
C ILE A 344 5.96 4.41 20.28
N GLN A 345 5.27 4.16 19.16
CA GLN A 345 4.23 5.06 18.69
C GLN A 345 3.12 5.07 19.75
N ALA A 346 2.80 6.24 20.30
CA ALA A 346 1.96 6.37 21.50
C ALA A 346 0.61 7.03 21.23
N VAL A 347 0.36 7.49 20.00
CA VAL A 347 -0.84 8.27 19.63
C VAL A 347 -1.42 7.70 18.34
N MET A 348 -2.74 7.64 18.26
CA MET A 348 -3.47 7.31 17.03
C MET A 348 -3.57 8.54 16.11
N PRO A 349 -3.57 8.37 14.77
CA PRO A 349 -3.48 7.09 14.05
C PRO A 349 -2.07 6.49 14.09
N PHE A 350 -1.97 5.17 13.93
CA PHE A 350 -0.69 4.50 13.69
C PHE A 350 -0.11 4.97 12.35
N GLU A 351 1.18 5.34 12.34
CA GLU A 351 1.89 5.73 11.12
C GLU A 351 2.76 4.56 10.64
N PRO A 352 2.36 3.86 9.56
CA PRO A 352 3.14 2.76 9.02
C PRO A 352 4.37 3.28 8.23
N LEU A 353 5.20 2.35 7.77
CA LEU A 353 6.31 2.66 6.88
C LEU A 353 5.78 3.39 5.64
N GLY A 354 6.39 4.52 5.30
CA GLY A 354 5.98 5.30 4.14
C GLY A 354 7.12 6.10 3.54
N ILE A 355 6.86 6.65 2.36
CA ILE A 355 7.82 7.36 1.53
C ILE A 355 7.89 8.81 1.99
N THR A 356 9.10 9.31 2.22
CA THR A 356 9.35 10.71 2.57
C THR A 356 9.99 11.48 1.43
N LYS A 357 10.62 10.79 0.48
CA LYS A 357 11.33 11.40 -0.65
C LYS A 357 11.47 10.43 -1.81
N GLY A 358 11.42 10.94 -3.04
CA GLY A 358 11.84 10.24 -4.25
C GLY A 358 12.68 11.17 -5.13
N GLN A 359 13.76 10.68 -5.72
CA GLN A 359 14.58 11.43 -6.67
C GLN A 359 14.96 10.54 -7.85
N PHE A 360 14.58 10.95 -9.05
CA PHE A 360 14.71 10.16 -10.26
C PHE A 360 15.25 10.98 -11.42
N ALA A 361 16.05 10.34 -12.28
CA ALA A 361 16.50 10.89 -13.55
C ALA A 361 16.02 10.01 -14.69
N LEU A 362 15.53 10.62 -15.77
CA LEU A 362 15.29 9.94 -17.04
C LEU A 362 16.64 9.54 -17.63
N VAL A 363 16.76 8.28 -18.06
CA VAL A 363 17.98 7.72 -18.64
C VAL A 363 17.67 7.12 -20.01
N ALA A 364 18.70 6.98 -20.86
CA ALA A 364 18.54 6.32 -22.14
C ALA A 364 18.23 4.83 -21.93
N ASN A 365 17.36 4.28 -22.77
CA ASN A 365 16.79 2.94 -22.61
C ASN A 365 17.81 1.80 -22.80
N ASP A 366 18.98 2.09 -23.37
CA ASP A 366 20.07 1.15 -23.63
C ASP A 366 21.15 1.13 -22.53
N LEU A 367 21.01 1.95 -21.49
CA LEU A 367 21.97 2.03 -20.39
C LEU A 367 21.83 0.86 -19.41
N ASP A 368 22.96 0.48 -18.82
CA ASP A 368 23.00 -0.48 -17.72
C ASP A 368 22.43 0.13 -16.44
N THR A 369 21.18 -0.19 -16.16
CA THR A 369 20.44 0.30 -15.00
C THR A 369 20.98 -0.22 -13.67
N MET A 370 21.65 -1.39 -13.65
CA MET A 370 22.23 -1.92 -12.40
C MET A 370 23.37 -1.03 -11.90
N THR A 371 24.31 -0.69 -12.78
CA THR A 371 25.42 0.22 -12.44
C THR A 371 24.91 1.60 -12.02
N LEU A 372 23.83 2.09 -12.62
CA LEU A 372 23.22 3.36 -12.23
C LEU A 372 22.58 3.30 -10.83
N MET A 373 21.90 2.21 -10.49
CA MET A 373 21.28 2.01 -9.18
C MET A 373 22.30 2.00 -8.02
N GLU A 374 23.53 1.52 -8.23
CA GLU A 374 24.60 1.53 -7.20
C GLU A 374 24.99 2.95 -6.70
N ARG A 375 24.60 3.98 -7.46
CA ARG A 375 24.90 5.39 -7.17
C ARG A 375 23.64 6.23 -6.98
N ALA A 376 22.45 5.65 -7.16
CA ALA A 376 21.20 6.40 -7.20
C ALA A 376 20.81 7.03 -5.85
N CYS A 377 21.26 6.44 -4.73
CA CYS A 377 20.99 6.92 -3.38
C CYS A 377 22.12 7.75 -2.75
N LYS A 378 23.12 8.18 -3.53
CA LYS A 378 24.33 8.87 -3.03
C LYS A 378 24.30 10.37 -3.21
#